data_AF-A0ABD2PM05-F1
#
_entry.id   AF-A0ABD2PM05-F1
#
_cell.length_a   1.000
_cell.length_b   1.000
_cell.length_c   1.000
_cell.angle_alpha   90.00
_cell.angle_beta   90.00
_cell.angle_gamma   90.00
#
_symmetry.space_group_name_H-M   'P 1'
#
loop_
_entity.id
_entity.type
_entity.pdbx_description
1 polymer ?
#
loop_
_entity_poly.entity_id
_entity_poly.type
_entity_poly.pdbx_seq_one_letter_code
_entity_poly.pdbx_strand_id
1 'polypeptide(L)'
;MGEEEEVIEIFDERFPIKAKPTSRKKRIITRLQVLKVWRKQGKHGSSNNLIESVDKKLENDKEKEPERPKSLYFVIDPSKNSYYRWIGIITVTVLYNAIVLPMRSAFPEFHQLSVPTWLAIDYTIDFIYLIDIFLGTRTGFLDQGLLVKDTKRLRQAYFKKKEFTLDVCTILPSDVLYFVPQLTHTATWLRFNRLIKIYRVFEFVDRTETRTTLPNVFRLTTLTLYILILIHFNACIYFAFSRYSGLGANSFVYPPRVSEDANNTAIDIGDQWSKLSTKYVYSFYWSTLILTTIGETPRPVTDFEYIFITIDFLVGVLIFATVVGNVGAMITNMNAARTEFQNRMDNVKRSVVSELGRNCKMEI
;
A
#
# COMPACT_ATOMS: atom_id res chain seq x y z
N MET A 1 -46.22 -15.11 -36.60
CA MET A 1 -44.88 -14.82 -37.16
C MET A 1 -44.86 -13.52 -37.97
N GLY A 2 -45.91 -13.17 -38.72
CA GLY A 2 -45.95 -11.90 -39.49
C GLY A 2 -46.13 -10.62 -38.65
N GLU A 3 -47.07 -10.57 -37.70
CA GLU A 3 -47.33 -9.36 -36.90
C GLU A 3 -46.21 -9.02 -35.89
N GLU A 4 -45.43 -10.02 -35.45
CA GLU A 4 -44.31 -9.81 -34.54
C GLU A 4 -43.10 -9.17 -35.24
N GLU A 5 -42.85 -9.51 -36.52
CA GLU A 5 -41.74 -8.94 -37.30
C GLU A 5 -42.05 -7.51 -37.75
N GLU A 6 -43.30 -7.23 -38.12
CA GLU A 6 -43.75 -5.89 -38.54
C GLU A 6 -43.64 -4.86 -37.40
N VAL A 7 -43.98 -5.26 -36.16
CA VAL A 7 -43.81 -4.40 -34.97
C VAL A 7 -42.34 -4.20 -34.61
N ILE A 8 -41.46 -5.17 -34.93
CA ILE A 8 -40.02 -5.06 -34.70
C ILE A 8 -39.36 -4.14 -35.73
N GLU A 9 -39.76 -4.20 -37.01
CA GLU A 9 -39.27 -3.30 -38.06
C GLU A 9 -39.71 -1.85 -37.85
N ILE A 10 -40.99 -1.62 -37.54
CA ILE A 10 -41.51 -0.26 -37.26
C ILE A 10 -40.80 0.39 -36.06
N PHE A 11 -40.34 -0.42 -35.09
CA PHE A 11 -39.63 0.07 -33.91
C PHE A 11 -38.15 0.35 -34.18
N ASP A 12 -37.47 -0.49 -34.97
CA ASP A 12 -36.06 -0.28 -35.35
C ASP A 12 -35.91 0.86 -36.38
N GLU A 13 -36.89 1.12 -37.25
CA GLU A 13 -36.93 2.31 -38.12
C GLU A 13 -37.05 3.61 -37.31
N ARG A 14 -37.82 3.60 -36.22
CA ARG A 14 -38.15 4.81 -35.46
C ARG A 14 -37.08 5.20 -34.44
N PHE A 15 -36.20 4.27 -34.06
CA PHE A 15 -35.12 4.51 -33.10
C PHE A 15 -33.84 3.70 -33.46
N PRO A 16 -33.00 4.19 -34.39
CA PRO A 16 -31.77 3.49 -34.76
C PRO A 16 -30.76 3.53 -33.62
N ILE A 17 -30.64 2.43 -32.87
CA ILE A 17 -29.65 2.28 -31.81
C ILE A 17 -28.29 1.93 -32.44
N LYS A 18 -27.34 2.87 -32.42
CA LYS A 18 -25.99 2.74 -33.00
C LYS A 18 -25.08 1.64 -32.42
N ALA A 19 -25.55 0.80 -31.49
CA ALA A 19 -24.75 -0.26 -30.89
C ALA A 19 -25.50 -1.59 -30.85
N LYS A 20 -25.01 -2.61 -31.57
CA LYS A 20 -25.49 -4.00 -31.50
C LYS A 20 -25.22 -4.56 -30.08
N PRO A 21 -26.25 -4.90 -29.29
CA PRO A 21 -26.05 -5.52 -27.98
C PRO A 21 -25.61 -6.97 -28.15
N THR A 22 -24.53 -7.37 -27.49
CA THR A 22 -23.86 -8.68 -27.65
C THR A 22 -24.57 -9.86 -26.97
N SER A 23 -25.72 -9.67 -26.32
CA SER A 23 -26.54 -10.78 -25.81
C SER A 23 -28.04 -10.50 -25.83
N ARG A 24 -28.83 -11.56 -26.07
CA ARG A 24 -30.30 -11.53 -26.12
C ARG A 24 -30.92 -10.97 -24.83
N LYS A 25 -30.32 -11.29 -23.66
CA LYS A 25 -30.71 -10.76 -22.33
C LYS A 25 -30.54 -9.24 -22.20
N LYS A 26 -29.45 -8.66 -22.70
CA LYS A 26 -29.25 -7.20 -22.66
C LYS A 26 -30.26 -6.46 -23.54
N ARG A 27 -30.62 -7.03 -24.71
CA ARG A 27 -31.68 -6.50 -25.59
C ARG A 27 -33.03 -6.37 -24.87
N ILE A 28 -33.41 -7.38 -24.10
CA ILE A 28 -34.72 -7.41 -23.40
C ILE A 28 -34.74 -6.43 -22.22
N ILE A 29 -33.67 -6.38 -21.41
CA ILE A 29 -33.60 -5.49 -20.23
C ILE A 29 -33.59 -4.01 -20.65
N THR A 30 -32.83 -3.65 -21.69
CA THR A 30 -32.81 -2.27 -22.20
C THR A 30 -34.16 -1.87 -22.78
N ARG A 31 -34.85 -2.76 -23.49
CA ARG A 31 -36.21 -2.52 -24.01
C ARG A 31 -37.25 -2.36 -22.88
N LEU A 32 -37.13 -3.11 -21.78
CA LEU A 32 -37.98 -2.95 -20.58
C LEU A 32 -37.77 -1.62 -19.85
N GLN A 33 -36.55 -1.11 -19.78
CA GLN A 33 -36.28 0.21 -19.19
C GLN A 33 -36.95 1.32 -20.00
N VAL A 34 -36.90 1.25 -21.33
CA VAL A 34 -37.56 2.20 -22.23
C VAL A 34 -39.09 2.14 -22.10
N LEU A 35 -39.67 0.93 -22.01
CA LEU A 35 -41.11 0.75 -21.78
C LEU A 35 -41.58 1.29 -20.42
N LYS A 36 -40.76 1.13 -19.37
CA LYS A 36 -41.04 1.73 -18.04
C LYS A 36 -40.97 3.26 -18.05
N VAL A 37 -40.08 3.86 -18.85
CA VAL A 37 -40.05 5.32 -19.05
C VAL A 37 -41.31 5.80 -19.78
N TRP A 38 -41.78 5.04 -20.78
CA TRP A 38 -43.04 5.31 -21.49
C TRP A 38 -44.28 5.23 -20.59
N ARG A 39 -44.29 4.33 -19.58
CA ARG A 39 -45.35 4.28 -18.55
C ARG A 39 -45.53 5.60 -17.81
N LYS A 40 -44.44 6.34 -17.62
CA LYS A 40 -44.44 7.64 -16.93
C LYS A 40 -45.07 8.77 -17.78
N GLN A 41 -45.32 8.53 -19.08
CA GLN A 41 -45.88 9.49 -20.03
C GLN A 41 -47.37 9.25 -20.38
N GLY A 42 -48.08 8.36 -19.66
CA GLY A 42 -49.54 8.40 -19.59
C GLY A 42 -50.33 7.99 -20.84
N LYS A 43 -49.81 7.15 -21.74
CA LYS A 43 -50.60 6.58 -22.85
C LYS A 43 -51.14 5.18 -22.50
N HIS A 44 -52.42 5.12 -22.16
CA HIS A 44 -53.15 3.89 -21.79
C HIS A 44 -53.81 3.24 -23.02
N GLY A 45 -53.78 1.90 -23.10
CA GLY A 45 -54.65 1.15 -24.02
C GLY A 45 -54.12 -0.23 -24.42
N SER A 46 -53.02 -0.29 -25.18
CA SER A 46 -52.58 -1.53 -25.85
C SER A 46 -51.32 -2.18 -25.24
N SER A 47 -50.62 -1.48 -24.33
CA SER A 47 -49.31 -1.91 -23.81
C SER A 47 -49.38 -3.00 -22.72
N ASN A 48 -50.50 -3.11 -21.99
CA ASN A 48 -50.57 -3.99 -20.81
C ASN A 48 -50.49 -5.50 -21.17
N ASN A 49 -51.14 -5.94 -22.24
CA ASN A 49 -51.13 -7.34 -22.66
C ASN A 49 -49.76 -7.77 -23.22
N LEU A 50 -49.04 -6.82 -23.85
CA LEU A 50 -47.70 -7.06 -24.35
C LEU A 50 -46.68 -7.16 -23.20
N ILE A 51 -46.86 -6.37 -22.14
CA ILE A 51 -46.01 -6.41 -20.95
C ILE A 51 -46.25 -7.72 -20.18
N GLU A 52 -47.50 -8.13 -20.00
CA GLU A 52 -47.82 -9.36 -19.27
C GLU A 52 -47.33 -10.62 -20.01
N SER A 53 -47.40 -10.64 -21.34
CA SER A 53 -46.85 -11.74 -22.13
C SER A 53 -45.32 -11.79 -22.11
N VAL A 54 -44.65 -10.63 -22.06
CA VAL A 54 -43.19 -10.55 -21.89
C VAL A 54 -42.75 -10.93 -20.48
N ASP A 55 -43.49 -10.53 -19.44
CA ASP A 55 -43.22 -10.91 -18.05
C ASP A 55 -43.39 -12.43 -17.84
N LYS A 56 -44.46 -13.03 -18.37
CA LYS A 56 -44.65 -14.50 -18.37
C LYS A 56 -43.56 -15.25 -19.14
N LYS A 57 -43.03 -14.66 -20.21
CA LYS A 57 -41.93 -15.25 -20.98
C LYS A 57 -40.59 -15.14 -20.24
N LEU A 58 -40.39 -14.05 -19.49
CA LEU A 58 -39.22 -13.86 -18.62
C LEU A 58 -39.25 -14.75 -17.38
N GLU A 59 -40.42 -15.03 -16.81
CA GLU A 59 -40.57 -16.01 -15.74
C GLU A 59 -40.29 -17.42 -16.23
N ASN A 60 -40.84 -17.81 -17.39
CA ASN A 60 -40.54 -19.09 -18.03
C ASN A 60 -39.06 -19.25 -18.40
N ASP A 61 -38.40 -18.18 -18.89
CA ASP A 61 -36.96 -18.19 -19.19
C ASP A 61 -36.09 -18.18 -17.92
N LYS A 62 -36.60 -17.69 -16.78
CA LYS A 62 -35.94 -17.80 -15.47
C LYS A 62 -36.05 -19.22 -14.91
N GLU A 63 -37.20 -19.88 -15.05
CA GLU A 63 -37.37 -21.28 -14.63
C GLU A 63 -36.58 -22.28 -15.49
N LYS A 64 -36.29 -21.93 -16.75
CA LYS A 64 -35.50 -22.77 -17.67
C LYS A 64 -33.99 -22.58 -17.60
N GLU A 65 -33.48 -21.63 -16.81
CA GLU A 65 -32.03 -21.57 -16.55
C GLU A 65 -31.67 -22.68 -15.55
N PRO A 66 -30.87 -23.70 -15.92
CA PRO A 66 -30.41 -24.68 -14.94
C PRO A 66 -29.63 -23.92 -13.87
N GLU A 67 -30.12 -23.94 -12.62
CA GLU A 67 -29.37 -23.43 -11.46
C GLU A 67 -28.03 -24.17 -11.43
N ARG A 68 -26.98 -23.53 -11.94
CA ARG A 68 -25.63 -24.08 -11.88
C ARG A 68 -25.30 -24.29 -10.39
N PRO A 69 -24.81 -25.47 -10.00
CA PRO A 69 -24.63 -25.79 -8.60
C PRO A 69 -23.77 -24.72 -7.91
N LYS A 70 -24.32 -24.16 -6.82
CA LYS A 70 -23.73 -23.07 -6.01
C LYS A 70 -22.35 -23.42 -5.41
N SER A 71 -21.87 -24.65 -5.59
CA SER A 71 -20.71 -25.23 -4.91
C SER A 71 -19.34 -25.06 -5.58
N LEU A 72 -19.24 -24.50 -6.80
CA LEU A 72 -17.95 -24.44 -7.53
C LEU A 72 -17.28 -23.06 -7.68
N TYR A 73 -17.88 -21.99 -7.19
CA TYR A 73 -17.34 -20.63 -7.37
C TYR A 73 -16.74 -20.08 -6.07
N PHE A 74 -15.56 -20.59 -5.69
CA PHE A 74 -14.72 -19.88 -4.71
C PHE A 74 -14.22 -18.58 -5.36
N VAL A 75 -14.92 -17.47 -5.07
CA VAL A 75 -14.64 -16.11 -5.54
C VAL A 75 -14.59 -15.20 -4.33
N ILE A 76 -13.51 -14.44 -4.23
CA ILE A 76 -13.29 -13.50 -3.14
C ILE A 76 -13.85 -12.16 -3.55
N ASP A 77 -14.74 -11.63 -2.71
CA ASP A 77 -15.29 -10.31 -2.90
C ASP A 77 -14.40 -9.28 -2.18
N PRO A 78 -13.79 -8.32 -2.92
CA PRO A 78 -12.93 -7.29 -2.34
C PRO A 78 -13.60 -6.40 -1.30
N SER A 79 -14.94 -6.37 -1.28
CA SER A 79 -15.74 -5.53 -0.38
C SER A 79 -15.90 -6.16 1.01
N LYS A 80 -15.65 -7.47 1.14
CA LYS A 80 -15.87 -8.20 2.39
C LYS A 80 -14.77 -7.93 3.42
N ASN A 81 -15.17 -7.92 4.68
CA ASN A 81 -14.25 -7.77 5.82
C ASN A 81 -13.19 -8.88 5.91
N SER A 82 -13.49 -10.08 5.41
CA SER A 82 -12.52 -11.19 5.37
C SER A 82 -11.31 -10.86 4.49
N TYR A 83 -11.52 -10.21 3.33
CA TYR A 83 -10.44 -9.80 2.44
C TYR A 83 -9.58 -8.69 3.09
N TYR A 84 -10.22 -7.73 3.77
CA TYR A 84 -9.51 -6.71 4.55
C TYR A 84 -8.61 -7.33 5.64
N ARG A 85 -9.14 -8.29 6.42
CA ARG A 85 -8.34 -9.00 7.44
C ARG A 85 -7.18 -9.79 6.82
N TRP A 86 -7.40 -10.41 5.66
CA TRP A 86 -6.35 -11.11 4.93
C TRP A 86 -5.22 -10.17 4.49
N ILE A 87 -5.53 -9.03 3.88
CA ILE A 87 -4.50 -8.03 3.53
C ILE A 87 -3.75 -7.55 4.78
N GLY A 88 -4.44 -7.41 5.92
CA GLY A 88 -3.81 -7.10 7.20
C GLY A 88 -2.76 -8.14 7.62
N ILE A 89 -3.06 -9.44 7.47
CA ILE A 89 -2.08 -10.52 7.72
C ILE A 89 -0.88 -10.38 6.78
N ILE A 90 -1.11 -10.16 5.48
CA ILE A 90 -0.02 -9.96 4.51
C ILE A 90 0.83 -8.74 4.89
N THR A 91 0.20 -7.65 5.29
CA THR A 91 0.89 -6.42 5.72
C THR A 91 1.82 -6.69 6.90
N VAL A 92 1.38 -7.44 7.91
CA VAL A 92 2.21 -7.83 9.05
C VAL A 92 3.43 -8.65 8.61
N THR A 93 3.24 -9.62 7.70
CA THR A 93 4.38 -10.42 7.19
C THR A 93 5.37 -9.59 6.37
N VAL A 94 4.89 -8.59 5.61
CA VAL A 94 5.77 -7.68 4.86
C VAL A 94 6.54 -6.77 5.80
N LEU A 95 5.90 -6.23 6.84
CA LEU A 95 6.57 -5.42 7.87
C LEU A 95 7.61 -6.23 8.64
N TYR A 96 7.31 -7.49 8.96
CA TYR A 96 8.29 -8.42 9.52
C TYR A 96 9.52 -8.56 8.62
N ASN A 97 9.32 -8.85 7.33
CA ASN A 97 10.42 -8.97 6.37
C ASN A 97 11.20 -7.66 6.21
N ALA A 98 10.54 -6.51 6.25
CA ALA A 98 11.17 -5.20 6.18
C ALA A 98 12.12 -4.93 7.37
N ILE A 99 11.85 -5.48 8.55
CA ILE A 99 12.73 -5.29 9.72
C ILE A 99 13.77 -6.43 9.81
N VAL A 100 13.34 -7.67 9.63
CA VAL A 100 14.19 -8.83 9.91
C VAL A 100 15.21 -9.10 8.80
N LEU A 101 14.89 -8.85 7.52
CA LEU A 101 15.84 -9.09 6.42
C LEU A 101 17.06 -8.15 6.47
N PRO A 102 16.91 -6.82 6.60
CA PRO A 102 18.07 -5.92 6.74
C PRO A 102 18.88 -6.23 7.99
N MET A 103 18.21 -6.53 9.11
CA MET A 103 18.88 -6.89 10.35
C MET A 103 19.72 -8.17 10.21
N ARG A 104 19.18 -9.23 9.60
CA ARG A 104 19.92 -10.47 9.35
C ARG A 104 21.06 -10.30 8.36
N SER A 105 20.91 -9.39 7.40
CA SER A 105 21.92 -9.08 6.40
C SER A 105 23.11 -8.33 7.00
N ALA A 106 22.83 -7.32 7.82
CA ALA A 106 23.86 -6.47 8.42
C ALA A 106 24.55 -7.12 9.63
N PHE A 107 23.81 -7.85 10.47
CA PHE A 107 24.29 -8.40 11.74
C PHE A 107 24.39 -9.94 11.71
N PRO A 108 25.57 -10.54 11.46
CA PRO A 108 25.73 -12.00 11.37
C PRO A 108 25.38 -12.74 12.65
N GLU A 109 25.71 -12.15 13.80
CA GLU A 109 25.38 -12.70 15.13
C GLU A 109 23.87 -12.93 15.30
N PHE A 110 23.06 -12.02 14.75
CA PHE A 110 21.61 -12.16 14.78
C PHE A 110 21.12 -13.34 13.92
N HIS A 111 21.73 -13.53 12.74
CA HIS A 111 21.42 -14.67 11.89
C HIS A 111 21.85 -16.01 12.53
N GLN A 112 23.03 -16.03 13.16
CA GLN A 112 23.61 -17.23 13.77
C GLN A 112 22.90 -17.67 15.05
N LEU A 113 22.12 -16.80 15.71
CA LEU A 113 21.41 -17.11 16.95
C LEU A 113 20.51 -18.36 16.81
N SER A 114 19.82 -18.52 15.68
CA SER A 114 18.92 -19.66 15.42
C SER A 114 18.56 -19.80 13.94
N VAL A 115 19.51 -20.27 13.12
CA VAL A 115 19.30 -20.47 11.66
C VAL A 115 18.05 -21.32 11.33
N PRO A 116 17.76 -22.45 12.01
CA PRO A 116 16.58 -23.26 11.68
C PRO A 116 15.26 -22.55 11.94
N THR A 117 15.17 -21.77 13.02
CA THR A 117 13.97 -21.00 13.36
C THR A 117 13.69 -19.93 12.33
N TRP A 118 14.73 -19.20 11.90
CA TRP A 118 14.62 -18.19 10.86
C TRP A 118 14.15 -18.80 9.54
N LEU A 119 14.71 -19.94 9.15
CA LEU A 119 14.31 -20.67 7.96
C LEU A 119 12.84 -21.12 8.01
N ALA A 120 12.38 -21.64 9.15
CA ALA A 120 10.99 -22.05 9.33
C ALA A 120 10.01 -20.88 9.18
N ILE A 121 10.35 -19.71 9.73
CA ILE A 121 9.54 -18.49 9.60
C ILE A 121 9.55 -18.01 8.13
N ASP A 122 10.71 -17.96 7.49
CA ASP A 122 10.86 -17.53 6.08
C ASP A 122 9.96 -18.38 5.17
N TYR A 123 10.01 -19.71 5.28
CA TYR A 123 9.17 -20.59 4.47
C TYR A 123 7.67 -20.51 4.81
N THR A 124 7.33 -20.23 6.07
CA THR A 124 5.94 -19.99 6.47
C THR A 124 5.39 -18.73 5.80
N ILE A 125 6.20 -17.66 5.71
CA ILE A 125 5.81 -16.42 5.03
C ILE A 125 5.71 -16.63 3.51
N ASP A 126 6.66 -17.33 2.91
CA ASP A 126 6.59 -17.67 1.48
C ASP A 126 5.33 -18.50 1.15
N PHE A 127 4.92 -19.42 2.04
CA PHE A 127 3.66 -20.15 1.92
C PHE A 127 2.43 -19.21 2.00
N ILE A 128 2.43 -18.25 2.92
CA ILE A 128 1.38 -17.23 3.01
C ILE A 128 1.31 -16.40 1.72
N TYR A 129 2.45 -16.05 1.10
CA TYR A 129 2.47 -15.34 -0.18
C TYR A 129 1.96 -16.19 -1.34
N LEU A 130 2.23 -17.50 -1.37
CA LEU A 130 1.62 -18.40 -2.34
C LEU A 130 0.10 -18.43 -2.22
N ILE A 131 -0.42 -18.48 -0.99
CA ILE A 131 -1.87 -18.36 -0.76
C ILE A 131 -2.36 -17.00 -1.26
N ASP A 132 -1.66 -15.90 -0.99
CA ASP A 132 -2.07 -14.57 -1.47
C ASP A 132 -2.18 -14.48 -2.99
N ILE A 133 -1.23 -15.06 -3.74
CA ILE A 133 -1.30 -15.14 -5.20
C ILE A 133 -2.51 -15.97 -5.62
N PHE A 134 -2.72 -17.13 -4.99
CA PHE A 134 -3.88 -17.97 -5.28
C PHE A 134 -5.20 -17.22 -5.05
N LEU A 135 -5.33 -16.52 -3.92
CA LEU A 135 -6.48 -15.68 -3.62
C LEU A 135 -6.61 -14.55 -4.65
N GLY A 136 -5.50 -13.93 -5.08
CA GLY A 136 -5.46 -12.93 -6.16
C GLY A 136 -6.08 -13.41 -7.46
N THR A 137 -5.83 -14.65 -7.87
CA THR A 137 -6.47 -15.25 -9.08
C THR A 137 -7.97 -15.44 -8.95
N ARG A 138 -8.49 -15.42 -7.71
CA ARG A 138 -9.91 -15.62 -7.35
C ARG A 138 -10.60 -14.34 -6.88
N THR A 139 -9.89 -13.22 -6.82
CA THR A 139 -10.43 -11.93 -6.43
C THR A 139 -11.30 -11.36 -7.56
N GLY A 140 -12.55 -11.05 -7.22
CA GLY A 140 -13.51 -10.45 -8.14
C GLY A 140 -13.14 -9.03 -8.53
N PHE A 141 -13.41 -8.64 -9.78
CA PHE A 141 -13.33 -7.25 -10.23
C PHE A 141 -14.73 -6.76 -10.65
N LEU A 142 -14.94 -5.44 -10.62
CA LEU A 142 -16.17 -4.83 -11.09
C LEU A 142 -16.08 -4.59 -12.60
N ASP A 143 -17.05 -5.12 -13.35
CA ASP A 143 -17.25 -4.84 -14.76
C ASP A 143 -18.65 -4.23 -14.93
N GLN A 144 -18.72 -3.00 -15.45
CA GLN A 144 -19.97 -2.24 -15.59
C GLN A 144 -20.79 -2.12 -14.28
N GLY A 145 -20.12 -2.02 -13.13
CA GLY A 145 -20.75 -1.91 -11.81
C GLY A 145 -21.24 -3.23 -11.21
N LEU A 146 -21.05 -4.37 -11.89
CA LEU A 146 -21.38 -5.69 -11.37
C LEU A 146 -20.11 -6.50 -11.08
N LEU A 147 -20.11 -7.21 -9.95
CA LEU A 147 -19.01 -8.10 -9.58
C LEU A 147 -18.98 -9.32 -10.52
N VAL A 148 -17.93 -9.43 -11.33
CA VAL A 148 -17.70 -10.60 -12.18
C VAL A 148 -17.27 -11.77 -11.30
N LYS A 149 -17.94 -12.92 -11.43
CA LYS A 149 -17.65 -14.14 -10.65
C LYS A 149 -17.10 -15.30 -11.49
N ASP A 150 -16.91 -15.09 -12.80
CA ASP A 150 -16.40 -16.12 -13.70
C ASP A 150 -14.88 -16.34 -13.50
N THR A 151 -14.51 -17.49 -12.96
CA THR A 151 -13.13 -17.84 -12.56
C THR A 151 -12.12 -17.74 -13.70
N LYS A 152 -12.51 -18.06 -14.94
CA LYS A 152 -11.62 -17.94 -16.11
C LYS A 152 -11.30 -16.48 -16.41
N ARG A 153 -12.31 -15.60 -16.33
CA ARG A 153 -12.15 -14.16 -16.54
C ARG A 153 -11.35 -13.51 -15.42
N LEU A 154 -11.56 -13.90 -14.16
CA LEU A 154 -10.79 -13.39 -13.01
C LEU A 154 -9.29 -13.68 -13.17
N ARG A 155 -8.94 -14.92 -13.49
CA ARG A 155 -7.54 -15.31 -13.69
C ARG A 155 -6.88 -14.57 -14.86
N GLN A 156 -7.58 -14.44 -15.99
CA GLN A 156 -7.07 -13.68 -17.13
C GLN A 156 -6.90 -12.19 -16.82
N ALA A 157 -7.81 -11.60 -16.05
CA ALA A 157 -7.69 -10.22 -15.61
C ALA A 157 -6.48 -10.05 -14.68
N TYR A 158 -6.30 -10.97 -13.71
CA TYR A 158 -5.17 -10.94 -12.78
C TYR A 158 -3.82 -11.08 -13.49
N PHE A 159 -3.66 -12.04 -14.42
CA PHE A 159 -2.40 -12.19 -15.17
C PHE A 159 -2.03 -11.00 -16.05
N LYS A 160 -3.00 -10.15 -16.42
CA LYS A 160 -2.73 -8.91 -17.17
C LYS A 160 -2.30 -7.76 -16.27
N LYS A 161 -2.53 -7.84 -14.97
CA LYS A 161 -2.15 -6.79 -14.03
C LYS A 161 -0.66 -6.82 -13.73
N LYS A 162 -0.07 -5.65 -13.50
CA LYS A 162 1.31 -5.51 -13.00
C LYS A 162 1.54 -6.20 -11.65
N GLU A 163 0.49 -6.27 -10.83
CA GLU A 163 0.46 -6.98 -9.55
C GLU A 163 0.97 -8.43 -9.69
N PHE A 164 0.58 -9.14 -10.76
CA PHE A 164 1.02 -10.51 -10.99
C PHE A 164 2.53 -10.61 -11.25
N THR A 165 3.09 -9.70 -12.04
CA THR A 165 4.54 -9.68 -12.30
C THR A 165 5.33 -9.42 -11.02
N LEU A 166 4.87 -8.47 -10.18
CA LEU A 166 5.47 -8.20 -8.87
C LEU A 166 5.39 -9.42 -7.94
N ASP A 167 4.24 -10.10 -7.95
CA ASP A 167 4.01 -11.31 -7.16
C ASP A 167 4.92 -12.46 -7.58
N VAL A 168 5.14 -12.67 -8.88
CA VAL A 168 6.09 -13.66 -9.39
C VAL A 168 7.52 -13.31 -8.98
N CYS A 169 7.93 -12.05 -9.12
CA CYS A 169 9.27 -11.61 -8.69
C CYS A 169 9.51 -11.82 -7.18
N THR A 170 8.46 -11.68 -6.37
CA THR A 170 8.52 -11.87 -4.91
C THR A 170 8.80 -13.34 -4.54
N ILE A 171 8.25 -14.29 -5.30
CA ILE A 171 8.32 -15.73 -4.99
C ILE A 171 9.46 -16.44 -5.74
N LEU A 172 10.15 -15.75 -6.66
CA LEU A 172 11.29 -16.33 -7.37
C LEU A 172 12.24 -17.02 -6.37
N PRO A 173 12.58 -18.31 -6.58
CA PRO A 173 13.35 -19.11 -5.66
C PRO A 173 14.82 -18.67 -5.73
N SER A 174 15.10 -17.48 -5.22
CA SER A 174 16.44 -16.95 -5.00
C SER A 174 17.19 -17.74 -3.91
N ASP A 175 16.47 -18.62 -3.21
CA ASP A 175 16.92 -19.44 -2.09
C ASP A 175 17.66 -20.71 -2.51
N VAL A 176 17.69 -21.03 -3.81
CA VAL A 176 18.41 -22.22 -4.32
C VAL A 176 19.91 -22.16 -3.98
N LEU A 177 20.45 -20.98 -3.67
CA LEU A 177 21.84 -20.79 -3.25
C LEU A 177 22.10 -21.15 -1.76
N TYR A 178 21.07 -21.34 -0.93
CA TYR A 178 21.24 -21.81 0.46
C TYR A 178 21.79 -23.23 0.55
N PHE A 179 21.68 -24.03 -0.51
CA PHE A 179 22.26 -25.38 -0.58
C PHE A 179 23.78 -25.39 -0.66
N VAL A 180 24.42 -24.22 -0.86
CA VAL A 180 25.87 -24.06 -0.83
C VAL A 180 26.27 -23.46 0.52
N PRO A 181 26.85 -24.24 1.46
CA PRO A 181 27.17 -23.78 2.81
C PRO A 181 28.06 -22.53 2.86
N GLN A 182 28.93 -22.36 1.85
CA GLN A 182 29.82 -21.20 1.75
C GLN A 182 29.11 -19.88 1.41
N LEU A 183 27.85 -19.91 0.96
CA LEU A 183 27.09 -18.74 0.50
C LEU A 183 25.88 -18.39 1.38
N THR A 184 25.75 -19.04 2.54
CA THR A 184 24.63 -18.86 3.49
C THR A 184 24.42 -17.40 3.91
N HIS A 185 25.49 -16.62 4.07
CA HIS A 185 25.40 -15.18 4.37
C HIS A 185 24.96 -14.35 3.16
N THR A 186 25.49 -14.64 1.97
CA THR A 186 25.10 -13.98 0.71
C THR A 186 23.65 -14.27 0.33
N ALA A 187 23.14 -15.44 0.74
CA ALA A 187 21.77 -15.85 0.47
C ALA A 187 20.72 -14.98 1.18
N THR A 188 21.07 -14.28 2.28
CA THR A 188 20.17 -13.31 2.93
C THR A 188 19.89 -12.10 2.03
N TRP A 189 20.87 -11.64 1.25
CA TRP A 189 20.69 -10.52 0.30
C TRP A 189 19.74 -10.87 -0.83
N LEU A 190 19.75 -12.13 -1.27
CA LEU A 190 18.88 -12.62 -2.32
C LEU A 190 17.41 -12.63 -1.91
N ARG A 191 17.11 -12.68 -0.59
CA ARG A 191 15.75 -12.63 -0.05
C ARG A 191 15.11 -11.23 -0.03
N PHE A 192 15.84 -10.18 -0.39
CA PHE A 192 15.26 -8.82 -0.48
C PHE A 192 14.17 -8.70 -1.55
N ASN A 193 14.08 -9.63 -2.51
CA ASN A 193 12.96 -9.71 -3.45
C ASN A 193 11.59 -9.83 -2.75
N ARG A 194 11.52 -10.33 -1.51
CA ARG A 194 10.27 -10.40 -0.73
C ARG A 194 9.70 -9.02 -0.39
N LEU A 195 10.55 -8.00 -0.34
CA LEU A 195 10.13 -6.61 -0.08
C LEU A 195 9.35 -6.01 -1.25
N ILE A 196 9.38 -6.60 -2.44
CA ILE A 196 8.56 -6.17 -3.59
C ILE A 196 7.06 -6.21 -3.23
N LYS A 197 6.67 -7.08 -2.28
CA LYS A 197 5.31 -7.19 -1.76
C LYS A 197 4.83 -5.96 -0.97
N ILE A 198 5.67 -4.94 -0.76
CA ILE A 198 5.32 -3.65 -0.13
C ILE A 198 4.07 -3.00 -0.73
N TYR A 199 3.75 -3.27 -2.00
CA TYR A 199 2.53 -2.77 -2.64
C TYR A 199 1.24 -3.16 -1.88
N ARG A 200 1.24 -4.31 -1.18
CA ARG A 200 0.11 -4.75 -0.34
C ARG A 200 -0.06 -3.88 0.91
N VAL A 201 1.03 -3.34 1.44
CA VAL A 201 0.99 -2.39 2.56
C VAL A 201 0.30 -1.10 2.12
N PHE A 202 0.59 -0.60 0.93
CA PHE A 202 -0.13 0.57 0.38
C PHE A 202 -1.62 0.28 0.20
N GLU A 203 -1.99 -0.88 -0.36
CA GLU A 203 -3.41 -1.29 -0.46
C GLU A 203 -4.09 -1.36 0.93
N PHE A 204 -3.38 -1.86 1.95
CA PHE A 204 -3.90 -1.92 3.31
C PHE A 204 -4.11 -0.52 3.91
N VAL A 205 -3.13 0.36 3.75
CA VAL A 205 -3.17 1.74 4.27
C VAL A 205 -4.34 2.50 3.65
N ASP A 206 -4.51 2.46 2.34
CA ASP A 206 -5.62 3.13 1.64
C ASP A 206 -6.99 2.65 2.15
N ARG A 207 -7.14 1.33 2.33
CA ARG A 207 -8.38 0.73 2.85
C ARG A 207 -8.61 1.04 4.32
N THR A 208 -7.56 1.11 5.12
CA THR A 208 -7.66 1.40 6.56
C THR A 208 -7.99 2.86 6.79
N GLU A 209 -7.44 3.75 5.97
CA GLU A 209 -7.69 5.18 6.03
C GLU A 209 -9.18 5.50 5.82
N THR A 210 -9.82 4.89 4.81
CA THR A 210 -11.25 5.08 4.53
C THR A 210 -12.18 4.49 5.59
N ARG A 211 -11.70 3.55 6.40
CA ARG A 211 -12.47 2.88 7.46
C ARG A 211 -12.28 3.50 8.84
N THR A 212 -11.23 4.29 9.04
CA THR A 212 -10.86 4.83 10.34
C THR A 212 -11.65 6.10 10.63
N THR A 213 -12.10 6.27 11.88
CA THR A 213 -12.85 7.46 12.33
C THR A 213 -11.97 8.71 12.44
N LEU A 214 -10.66 8.51 12.63
CA LEU A 214 -9.63 9.55 12.76
C LEU A 214 -8.56 9.42 11.66
N PRO A 215 -8.86 9.75 10.39
CA PRO A 215 -7.94 9.53 9.27
C PRO A 215 -6.62 10.29 9.42
N ASN A 216 -6.64 11.51 9.98
CA ASN A 216 -5.41 12.29 10.20
C ASN A 216 -4.46 11.59 11.20
N VAL A 217 -4.99 11.06 12.31
CA VAL A 217 -4.16 10.33 13.29
C VAL A 217 -3.57 9.08 12.65
N PHE A 218 -4.35 8.33 11.89
CA PHE A 218 -3.87 7.14 11.19
C PHE A 218 -2.77 7.47 10.16
N ARG A 219 -2.94 8.54 9.38
CA ARG A 219 -1.90 9.01 8.45
C ARG A 219 -0.62 9.39 9.19
N LEU A 220 -0.72 10.08 10.33
CA LEU A 220 0.43 10.44 11.16
C LEU A 220 1.16 9.20 11.68
N THR A 221 0.43 8.24 12.24
CA THR A 221 1.00 6.98 12.73
C THR A 221 1.69 6.19 11.62
N THR A 222 1.06 6.10 10.44
CA THR A 222 1.63 5.40 9.28
C THR A 222 2.90 6.07 8.78
N LEU A 223 2.91 7.40 8.72
CA LEU A 223 4.09 8.19 8.35
C LEU A 223 5.24 7.98 9.34
N THR A 224 4.97 8.01 10.65
CA THR A 224 5.96 7.71 11.69
C THR A 224 6.54 6.30 11.53
N LEU A 225 5.71 5.30 11.24
CA LEU A 225 6.18 3.94 11.00
C LEU A 225 7.11 3.85 9.78
N TYR A 226 6.79 4.55 8.69
CA TYR A 226 7.66 4.59 7.51
C TYR A 226 9.03 5.21 7.82
N ILE A 227 9.07 6.29 8.61
CA ILE A 227 10.33 6.91 9.03
C ILE A 227 11.17 5.97 9.89
N LEU A 228 10.55 5.28 10.87
CA LEU A 228 11.25 4.31 11.71
C LEU A 228 11.85 3.16 10.90
N ILE A 229 11.14 2.68 9.88
CA ILE A 229 11.66 1.66 8.96
C ILE A 229 12.82 2.23 8.14
N LEU A 230 12.74 3.46 7.62
CA LEU A 230 13.84 4.08 6.88
C LEU A 230 15.11 4.23 7.74
N ILE A 231 14.96 4.71 8.98
CA ILE A 231 16.07 4.79 9.94
C ILE A 231 16.64 3.40 10.22
N HIS A 232 15.79 2.38 10.39
CA HIS A 232 16.24 1.00 10.57
C HIS A 232 17.06 0.48 9.37
N PHE A 233 16.58 0.71 8.14
CA PHE A 233 17.31 0.31 6.93
C PHE A 233 18.66 1.01 6.84
N ASN A 234 18.69 2.33 7.05
CA ASN A 234 19.94 3.07 6.98
C ASN A 234 20.91 2.69 8.11
N ALA A 235 20.43 2.40 9.32
CA ALA A 235 21.23 1.84 10.40
C ALA A 235 21.88 0.49 10.02
N CYS A 236 21.12 -0.40 9.36
CA CYS A 236 21.65 -1.67 8.87
C CYS A 236 22.69 -1.46 7.76
N ILE A 237 22.46 -0.50 6.86
CA ILE A 237 23.42 -0.13 5.80
C ILE A 237 24.71 0.42 6.40
N TYR A 238 24.63 1.35 7.36
CA TYR A 238 25.79 1.90 8.05
C TYR A 238 26.64 0.83 8.75
N PHE A 239 26.00 -0.11 9.46
CA PHE A 239 26.73 -1.20 10.10
C PHE A 239 27.36 -2.16 9.07
N ALA A 240 26.63 -2.50 8.01
CA ALA A 240 27.15 -3.33 6.93
C ALA A 240 28.35 -2.66 6.22
N PHE A 241 28.25 -1.34 6.00
CA PHE A 241 29.34 -0.52 5.48
C PHE A 241 30.55 -0.53 6.42
N SER A 242 30.34 -0.30 7.72
CA SER A 242 31.41 -0.34 8.74
C SER A 242 32.13 -1.69 8.76
N ARG A 243 31.38 -2.79 8.58
CA ARG A 243 31.97 -4.13 8.48
C ARG A 243 32.79 -4.31 7.21
N TYR A 244 32.32 -3.78 6.08
CA TYR A 244 33.04 -3.85 4.80
C TYR A 244 34.34 -3.04 4.82
N SER A 245 34.32 -1.82 5.37
CA SER A 245 35.49 -0.95 5.50
C SER A 245 36.47 -1.41 6.59
N GLY A 246 36.02 -2.26 7.51
CA GLY A 246 36.80 -2.80 8.62
C GLY A 246 36.31 -2.24 9.96
N LEU A 247 35.81 -3.12 10.82
CA LEU A 247 35.27 -2.71 12.12
C LEU A 247 36.36 -2.05 12.98
N GLY A 248 36.03 -0.87 13.49
CA GLY A 248 36.92 -0.08 14.32
C GLY A 248 38.22 0.30 13.61
N ALA A 249 38.23 0.46 12.28
CA ALA A 249 39.40 0.92 11.54
C ALA A 249 39.73 2.39 11.84
N ASN A 250 38.72 3.23 12.05
CA ASN A 250 38.85 4.67 12.30
C ASN A 250 37.71 5.19 13.19
N SER A 251 37.58 6.51 13.35
CA SER A 251 36.56 7.15 14.19
C SER A 251 35.15 7.14 13.58
N PHE A 252 35.02 6.98 12.25
CA PHE A 252 33.75 7.00 11.52
C PHE A 252 33.01 5.66 11.56
N VAL A 253 33.74 4.56 11.38
CA VAL A 253 33.18 3.20 11.36
C VAL A 253 32.89 2.68 12.77
N TYR A 254 31.92 1.78 12.88
CA TYR A 254 31.65 1.10 14.14
C TYR A 254 32.78 0.12 14.54
N PRO A 255 33.16 0.02 15.83
CA PRO A 255 32.87 0.95 16.91
C PRO A 255 33.71 2.24 16.79
N PRO A 256 33.16 3.41 17.16
CA PRO A 256 33.88 4.68 17.03
C PRO A 256 35.12 4.71 17.94
N ARG A 257 36.27 5.08 17.39
CA ARG A 257 37.49 5.32 18.16
C ARG A 257 37.49 6.71 18.81
N VAL A 258 37.96 6.78 20.06
CA VAL A 258 38.00 8.02 20.86
C VAL A 258 39.24 8.89 20.56
N SER A 259 40.35 8.29 20.08
CA SER A 259 41.58 9.01 19.71
C SER A 259 42.08 8.63 18.31
N GLU A 260 42.59 9.62 17.57
CA GLU A 260 43.29 9.48 16.29
C GLU A 260 44.72 8.92 16.45
N ASP A 261 45.18 8.73 17.68
CA ASP A 261 46.58 8.42 17.97
C ASP A 261 46.98 7.03 17.45
N ALA A 262 47.93 7.10 16.51
CA ALA A 262 48.44 6.05 15.68
C ALA A 262 49.29 5.05 16.48
N ASN A 263 48.65 3.95 16.89
CA ASN A 263 49.33 2.70 17.12
C ASN A 263 48.46 1.62 16.46
N ASN A 264 49.01 0.89 15.50
CA ASN A 264 48.38 -0.31 14.90
C ASN A 264 48.24 -1.48 15.91
N THR A 265 48.02 -1.19 17.18
CA THR A 265 47.70 -2.17 18.21
C THR A 265 46.23 -2.53 18.06
N ALA A 266 45.95 -3.83 17.92
CA ALA A 266 44.59 -4.35 18.00
C ALA A 266 43.97 -3.89 19.33
N ILE A 267 43.04 -2.94 19.24
CA ILE A 267 42.33 -2.43 20.42
C ILE A 267 41.39 -3.54 20.86
N ASP A 268 41.45 -3.90 22.13
CA ASP A 268 40.45 -4.74 22.77
C ASP A 268 39.11 -3.99 22.68
N ILE A 269 38.24 -4.45 21.78
CA ILE A 269 36.89 -3.94 21.62
C ILE A 269 36.16 -4.34 22.89
N GLY A 270 36.23 -3.51 23.93
CA GLY A 270 35.73 -3.85 25.26
C GLY A 270 34.33 -4.43 25.19
N ASP A 271 34.01 -5.37 26.08
CA ASP A 271 32.81 -6.24 26.08
C ASP A 271 31.46 -5.53 25.81
N GLN A 272 31.38 -4.22 26.00
CA GLN A 272 30.22 -3.43 25.64
C GLN A 272 29.98 -3.35 24.12
N TRP A 273 31.03 -3.16 23.31
CA TRP A 273 30.96 -2.94 21.87
C TRP A 273 30.88 -4.26 21.06
N SER A 274 31.11 -5.39 21.71
CA SER A 274 30.91 -6.71 21.08
C SER A 274 29.44 -7.13 21.07
N LYS A 275 28.59 -6.60 21.98
CA LYS A 275 27.17 -6.96 22.11
C LYS A 275 26.35 -6.52 20.89
N LEU A 276 25.52 -7.43 20.38
CA LEU A 276 24.57 -7.16 19.28
C LEU A 276 23.65 -5.96 19.56
N SER A 277 23.17 -5.82 20.81
CA SER A 277 22.32 -4.70 21.20
C SER A 277 23.05 -3.36 21.06
N THR A 278 24.31 -3.27 21.48
CA THR A 278 25.12 -2.06 21.35
C THR A 278 25.38 -1.73 19.89
N LYS A 279 25.70 -2.74 19.06
CA LYS A 279 25.90 -2.59 17.61
C LYS A 279 24.68 -1.97 16.95
N TYR A 280 23.50 -2.53 17.23
CA TYR A 280 22.24 -2.05 16.67
C TYR A 280 21.85 -0.67 17.19
N VAL A 281 21.86 -0.45 18.50
CA VAL A 281 21.44 0.82 19.12
C VAL A 281 22.33 1.97 18.67
N TYR A 282 23.64 1.78 18.62
CA TYR A 282 24.55 2.81 18.12
C TYR A 282 24.30 3.12 16.63
N SER A 283 24.17 2.08 15.80
CA SER A 283 23.90 2.28 14.36
C SER A 283 22.57 2.97 14.11
N PHE A 284 21.55 2.67 14.93
CA PHE A 284 20.24 3.32 14.88
C PHE A 284 20.33 4.79 15.32
N TYR A 285 21.11 5.08 16.37
CA TYR A 285 21.40 6.45 16.80
C TYR A 285 22.11 7.26 15.71
N TRP A 286 23.20 6.71 15.14
CA TRP A 286 23.95 7.33 14.05
C TRP A 286 23.04 7.64 12.86
N SER A 287 22.24 6.65 12.44
CA SER A 287 21.30 6.81 11.32
C SER A 287 20.22 7.85 11.60
N THR A 288 19.71 7.91 12.83
CA THR A 288 18.74 8.93 13.24
C THR A 288 19.31 10.33 13.08
N LEU A 289 20.56 10.58 13.52
CA LEU A 289 21.20 11.89 13.39
C LEU A 289 21.36 12.34 11.93
N ILE A 290 21.70 11.42 11.03
CA ILE A 290 21.86 11.72 9.61
C ILE A 290 20.51 11.99 8.95
N LEU A 291 19.53 11.10 9.14
CA LEU A 291 18.23 11.24 8.48
C LEU A 291 17.36 12.35 9.07
N THR A 292 17.64 12.80 10.29
CA THR A 292 17.00 14.00 10.89
C THR A 292 17.80 15.27 10.64
N THR A 293 18.88 15.22 9.86
CA THR A 293 19.70 16.37 9.46
C THR A 293 20.38 17.11 10.64
N ILE A 294 20.51 16.47 11.80
CA ILE A 294 21.25 17.01 12.95
C ILE A 294 22.76 16.95 12.66
N GLY A 295 23.23 15.84 12.08
CA GLY A 295 24.57 15.73 11.49
C GLY A 295 25.75 15.67 12.46
N GLU A 296 25.53 15.55 13.77
CA GLU A 296 26.58 15.38 14.79
C GLU A 296 27.19 13.97 14.76
N THR A 297 27.85 13.62 13.65
CA THR A 297 28.49 12.32 13.46
C THR A 297 30.01 12.46 13.40
N PRO A 298 30.77 11.41 13.76
CA PRO A 298 32.22 11.42 13.61
C PRO A 298 32.62 11.74 12.18
N ARG A 299 33.76 12.41 12.00
CA ARG A 299 34.21 12.84 10.68
C ARG A 299 34.65 11.62 9.85
N PRO A 300 34.22 11.51 8.58
CA PRO A 300 34.79 10.54 7.64
C PRO A 300 36.30 10.71 7.51
N VAL A 301 37.02 9.62 7.24
CA VAL A 301 38.48 9.62 7.12
C VAL A 301 38.91 9.26 5.68
N THR A 302 38.17 8.38 5.01
CA THR A 302 38.46 7.93 3.64
C THR A 302 37.54 8.55 2.61
N ASP A 303 38.01 8.70 1.37
CA ASP A 303 37.19 9.23 0.25
C ASP A 303 35.89 8.44 0.06
N PHE A 304 35.94 7.12 0.28
CA PHE A 304 34.76 6.26 0.18
C PHE A 304 33.72 6.57 1.26
N GLU A 305 34.16 6.86 2.49
CA GLU A 305 33.28 7.30 3.58
C GLU A 305 32.67 8.68 3.31
N TYR A 306 33.46 9.61 2.75
CA TYR A 306 32.95 10.92 2.33
C TYR A 306 31.85 10.80 1.28
N ILE A 307 32.02 9.95 0.27
CA ILE A 307 30.99 9.71 -0.75
C ILE A 307 29.74 9.09 -0.10
N PHE A 308 29.93 8.09 0.76
CA PHE A 308 28.83 7.41 1.45
C PHE A 308 27.98 8.39 2.28
N ILE A 309 28.60 9.15 3.19
CA ILE A 309 27.88 10.10 4.04
C ILE A 309 27.23 11.22 3.22
N THR A 310 27.86 11.67 2.14
CA THR A 310 27.30 12.75 1.29
C THR A 310 26.01 12.29 0.61
N ILE A 311 25.99 11.06 0.09
CA ILE A 311 24.79 10.48 -0.51
C ILE A 311 23.71 10.28 0.55
N ASP A 312 24.07 9.73 1.71
CA ASP A 312 23.11 9.47 2.80
C ASP A 312 22.52 10.79 3.34
N PHE A 313 23.34 11.82 3.48
CA PHE A 313 22.88 13.15 3.91
C PHE A 313 21.94 13.80 2.89
N LEU A 314 22.24 13.70 1.58
CA LEU A 314 21.35 14.22 0.53
C LEU A 314 19.99 13.52 0.53
N VAL A 315 20.00 12.19 0.64
CA VAL A 315 18.77 11.38 0.75
C VAL A 315 18.01 11.73 2.04
N GLY A 316 18.72 11.88 3.16
CA GLY A 316 18.16 12.27 4.46
C GLY A 316 17.44 13.61 4.41
N VAL A 317 18.07 14.65 3.84
CA VAL A 317 17.46 15.99 3.70
C VAL A 317 16.18 15.93 2.87
N LEU A 318 16.17 15.18 1.76
CA LEU A 318 14.97 15.04 0.90
C LEU A 318 13.83 14.32 1.62
N ILE A 319 14.12 13.24 2.34
CA ILE A 319 13.14 12.48 3.11
C ILE A 319 12.59 13.35 4.25
N PHE A 320 13.46 13.99 5.04
CA PHE A 320 13.07 14.83 6.16
C PHE A 320 12.20 16.00 5.72
N ALA A 321 12.58 16.70 4.65
CA ALA A 321 11.78 17.80 4.10
C ALA A 321 10.39 17.34 3.64
N THR A 322 10.30 16.19 2.97
CA THR A 322 9.02 15.61 2.52
C THR A 322 8.12 15.23 3.69
N VAL A 323 8.71 14.60 4.72
CA VAL A 323 8.00 14.19 5.93
C VAL A 323 7.45 15.40 6.68
N VAL A 324 8.30 16.39 6.98
CA VAL A 324 7.89 17.59 7.72
C VAL A 324 6.84 18.38 6.94
N GLY A 325 6.97 18.46 5.61
CA GLY A 325 5.93 19.04 4.75
C GLY A 325 4.59 18.33 4.86
N ASN A 326 4.58 16.99 4.80
CA ASN A 326 3.38 16.17 4.92
C ASN A 326 2.72 16.28 6.30
N VAL A 327 3.51 16.27 7.38
CA VAL A 327 3.03 16.49 8.76
C VAL A 327 2.44 17.89 8.91
N GLY A 328 3.13 18.92 8.40
CA GLY A 328 2.67 20.31 8.45
C GLY A 328 1.34 20.53 7.72
N ALA A 329 1.19 19.93 6.53
CA ALA A 329 -0.06 19.96 5.77
C ALA A 329 -1.21 19.29 6.55
N MET A 330 -0.93 18.17 7.22
CA MET A 330 -1.93 17.44 8.01
C MET A 330 -2.38 18.22 9.25
N ILE A 331 -1.45 18.87 9.97
CA ILE A 331 -1.78 19.71 11.14
C ILE A 331 -2.63 20.91 10.71
N THR A 332 -2.27 21.55 9.58
CA THR A 332 -3.05 22.67 9.01
C THR A 332 -4.48 22.23 8.69
N ASN A 333 -4.64 21.06 8.05
CA ASN A 333 -5.95 20.50 7.73
C ASN A 333 -6.78 20.16 8.98
N MET A 334 -6.14 19.65 10.04
CA MET A 334 -6.82 19.33 11.30
C MET A 334 -7.33 20.59 12.02
N ASN A 335 -6.58 21.69 11.94
CA ASN A 335 -6.94 22.96 12.60
C ASN A 335 -7.77 23.90 11.70
N ALA A 336 -8.03 23.55 10.44
CA ALA A 336 -8.66 24.43 9.46
C ALA A 336 -9.98 25.05 9.95
N ALA A 337 -10.89 24.25 10.51
CA ALA A 337 -12.17 24.74 11.02
C ALA A 337 -12.03 25.70 12.21
N ARG A 338 -11.06 25.42 13.10
CA ARG A 338 -10.75 26.30 14.24
C ARG A 338 -10.17 27.63 13.76
N THR A 339 -9.24 27.57 12.80
CA THR A 339 -8.63 28.76 12.19
C THR A 339 -9.68 29.60 11.48
N GLU A 340 -10.60 28.98 10.72
CA GLU A 340 -11.70 29.69 10.07
C GLU A 340 -12.62 30.39 11.06
N PHE A 341 -12.97 29.71 12.17
CA PHE A 341 -13.78 30.32 13.23
C PHE A 341 -13.09 31.53 13.87
N GLN A 342 -11.79 31.43 14.17
CA GLN A 342 -11.02 32.55 14.71
C GLN A 342 -10.95 33.72 13.72
N ASN A 343 -10.71 33.44 12.43
CA ASN A 343 -10.69 34.47 11.39
C ASN A 343 -12.04 35.21 11.29
N ARG A 344 -13.16 34.50 11.36
CA ARG A 344 -14.51 35.12 11.36
C ARG A 344 -14.72 35.98 12.61
N MET A 345 -14.33 35.48 13.78
CA MET A 345 -14.44 36.22 15.05
C MET A 345 -13.61 37.51 15.04
N ASP A 346 -12.39 37.44 14.54
CA ASP A 346 -11.49 38.59 14.47
C ASP A 346 -11.99 39.63 13.45
N ASN A 347 -12.57 39.19 12.33
CA ASN A 347 -13.22 40.09 11.37
C ASN A 347 -14.39 40.83 12.01
N VAL A 348 -15.24 40.15 12.78
CA VAL A 348 -16.37 40.79 13.49
C VAL A 348 -15.86 41.79 14.51
N LYS A 349 -14.87 41.43 15.34
CA LYS A 349 -14.27 42.35 16.32
C LYS A 349 -13.70 43.60 15.64
N ARG A 350 -12.98 43.44 14.52
CA ARG A 350 -12.43 44.56 13.76
C ARG A 350 -13.52 45.49 13.22
N SER A 351 -14.61 44.94 12.69
CA SER A 351 -15.75 45.73 12.22
C SER A 351 -16.40 46.53 13.36
N VAL A 352 -16.64 45.89 14.51
CA VAL A 352 -17.23 46.55 15.69
C VAL A 352 -16.34 47.68 16.20
N VAL A 353 -15.02 47.45 16.31
CA VAL A 353 -14.07 48.49 16.74
C VAL A 353 -14.02 49.64 15.73
N SER A 354 -14.08 49.35 14.43
CA SER A 354 -14.14 50.38 13.38
C SER A 354 -15.39 51.26 13.48
N GLU A 355 -16.55 50.65 13.74
CA GLU A 355 -17.82 51.38 13.91
C GLU A 355 -17.82 52.23 15.18
N LEU A 356 -17.38 51.68 16.31
CA LEU A 356 -17.23 52.44 17.57
C LEU A 356 -16.28 53.63 17.42
N GLY A 357 -15.14 53.43 16.75
CA GLY A 357 -14.19 54.50 16.45
C GLY A 357 -14.77 55.57 15.52
N ARG A 358 -15.66 55.20 14.59
CA ARG A 358 -16.38 56.15 13.72
C ARG A 358 -17.41 56.96 14.51
N ASN A 359 -18.19 56.30 15.36
CA ASN A 359 -19.20 56.97 16.19
C ASN A 359 -18.56 57.96 17.17
N CYS A 360 -17.44 57.59 17.80
CA CYS A 360 -16.71 58.48 18.70
C CYS A 360 -16.10 59.71 17.98
N LYS A 361 -15.78 59.60 16.69
CA LYS A 361 -15.31 60.72 15.86
C LYS A 361 -16.42 61.65 15.38
N MET A 362 -17.69 61.21 15.41
CA MET A 362 -18.85 62.00 14.98
C MET A 362 -19.43 62.85 16.12
N GLU A 363 -19.10 62.53 17.37
CA GLU A 363 -19.56 63.26 18.57
C GLU A 363 -18.59 64.38 19.02
N ILE A 364 -17.51 64.61 18.27
CA ILE A 364 -16.54 65.72 18.44
C ILE A 364 -16.64 66.62 17.21
#